data_AF-A0A370LC54-F1
#
_entry.id   AF-A0A370LC54-F1
#
_cell.length_a   1.000
_cell.length_b   1.000
_cell.length_c   1.000
_cell.angle_alpha   90.00
_cell.angle_beta   90.00
_cell.angle_gamma   90.00
#
_symmetry.space_group_name_H-M   'P 1'
#
loop_
_entity.id
_entity.type
_entity.pdbx_description
1 polymer ?
#
loop_
_entity_poly.entity_id
_entity_poly.type
_entity_poly.pdbx_seq_one_letter_code
_entity_poly.pdbx_strand_id
1 'polypeptide(L)'
;MIRVNLYEQLSGQRRAMPRWASWLTMAASVVVGLALFLLAASLALILIPVALGLGAFAAWRLRSKLKAAGIDPRNPFGAPRQGNAHVDVIDAEYRVIEPGEPPRR
;
A
#
# COMPACT_ATOMS: atom_id res chain seq x y z
N MET A 1 -14.98 -24.70 -57.02
CA MET A 1 -15.27 -24.54 -55.59
C MET A 1 -14.19 -25.31 -54.82
N ILE A 2 -13.19 -24.61 -54.25
CA ILE A 2 -12.00 -25.23 -53.63
C ILE A 2 -12.31 -25.50 -52.16
N ARG A 3 -12.21 -26.77 -51.73
CA ARG A 3 -12.31 -27.15 -50.31
C ARG A 3 -10.90 -27.18 -49.73
N VAL A 4 -10.55 -26.14 -48.98
CA VAL A 4 -9.26 -26.06 -48.29
C VAL A 4 -9.37 -26.86 -46.99
N ASN A 5 -8.74 -28.02 -46.92
CA ASN A 5 -8.79 -28.91 -45.77
C ASN A 5 -7.74 -28.49 -44.72
N LEU A 6 -7.96 -27.34 -44.07
CA LEU A 6 -7.07 -26.80 -43.03
C LEU A 6 -6.80 -27.82 -41.90
N TYR A 7 -7.79 -28.67 -41.60
CA TYR A 7 -7.73 -29.65 -40.52
C TYR A 7 -6.70 -30.75 -40.75
N GLU A 8 -6.47 -31.22 -41.99
CA GLU A 8 -5.44 -32.22 -42.29
C GLU A 8 -4.03 -31.63 -42.22
N GLN A 9 -3.86 -30.36 -42.60
CA GLN A 9 -2.55 -29.71 -42.57
C GLN A 9 -2.12 -29.36 -41.14
N LEU A 10 -3.05 -28.94 -40.28
CA LEU A 10 -2.80 -28.69 -38.85
C LEU A 10 -2.59 -29.98 -38.04
N SER A 11 -3.30 -31.06 -38.39
CA SER A 11 -3.20 -32.35 -37.67
C SER A 11 -2.04 -33.22 -38.17
N GLY A 12 -1.72 -33.18 -39.47
CA GLY A 12 -0.57 -33.87 -40.06
C GLY A 12 0.77 -33.34 -39.54
N GLN A 13 0.88 -32.03 -39.33
CA GLN A 13 2.08 -31.39 -38.77
C GLN A 13 2.37 -31.84 -37.32
N ARG A 14 1.35 -32.16 -36.53
CA ARG A 14 1.52 -32.66 -35.15
C ARG A 14 1.91 -34.13 -35.08
N ARG A 15 1.68 -34.91 -36.14
CA ARG A 15 1.88 -36.36 -36.14
C ARG A 15 3.33 -36.79 -36.39
N ALA A 16 4.18 -35.88 -36.85
CA ALA A 16 5.60 -36.11 -37.15
C ALA A 16 6.54 -35.21 -36.33
N MET A 17 6.20 -34.92 -35.08
CA MET A 17 7.07 -34.11 -34.23
C MET A 17 8.17 -34.99 -33.62
N PRO A 18 9.44 -34.81 -34.02
CA PRO A 18 10.51 -35.68 -33.55
C PRO A 18 10.77 -35.46 -32.04
N ARG A 19 11.17 -36.53 -31.33
CA ARG A 19 11.33 -36.51 -29.85
C ARG A 19 12.29 -35.42 -29.33
N TRP A 20 13.27 -35.01 -30.13
CA TRP A 20 14.18 -33.92 -29.79
C TRP A 20 13.46 -32.54 -29.76
N ALA A 21 12.46 -32.35 -30.62
CA ALA A 21 11.65 -31.14 -30.64
C ALA A 21 10.77 -31.02 -29.39
N SER A 22 10.22 -32.14 -28.88
CA SER A 22 9.46 -32.12 -27.62
C SER A 22 10.32 -31.68 -26.43
N TRP A 23 11.58 -32.15 -26.35
CA TRP A 23 12.48 -31.76 -25.28
C TRP A 23 12.85 -30.27 -25.35
N LEU A 24 13.11 -29.76 -26.57
CA LEU A 24 13.32 -28.32 -26.80
C LEU A 24 12.11 -27.48 -26.40
N THR A 25 10.88 -27.91 -26.73
CA THR A 25 9.68 -27.16 -26.34
C THR A 25 9.47 -27.15 -24.83
N MET A 26 9.78 -28.24 -24.13
CA MET A 26 9.77 -28.26 -22.66
C MET A 26 10.81 -27.29 -22.09
N ALA A 27 12.05 -27.36 -22.58
CA ALA A 27 13.12 -26.47 -22.14
C ALA A 27 12.78 -24.99 -22.41
N ALA A 28 12.26 -24.68 -23.60
CA ALA A 28 11.82 -23.33 -23.95
C ALA A 28 10.69 -22.84 -23.03
N SER A 29 9.72 -23.69 -22.71
CA SER A 29 8.63 -23.35 -21.79
C SER A 29 9.14 -23.02 -20.39
N VAL A 30 10.13 -23.78 -19.90
CA VAL A 30 10.78 -23.51 -18.61
C VAL A 30 11.50 -22.16 -18.64
N VAL A 31 12.28 -21.89 -19.69
CA VAL A 31 13.01 -20.62 -19.85
C VAL A 31 12.05 -19.44 -19.91
N VAL A 32 10.96 -19.55 -20.68
CA VAL A 32 9.92 -18.51 -20.76
C VAL A 32 9.27 -18.28 -19.40
N GLY A 33 8.92 -19.36 -18.68
CA GLY A 33 8.39 -19.27 -17.33
C GLY A 33 9.35 -18.55 -16.37
N LEU A 34 10.63 -18.90 -16.42
CA LEU A 34 11.66 -18.25 -15.60
C LEU A 34 11.82 -16.76 -15.96
N ALA A 35 11.84 -16.43 -17.26
CA ALA A 35 11.95 -15.07 -17.73
C ALA A 35 10.77 -14.21 -17.28
N LEU A 36 9.54 -14.72 -17.40
CA LEU A 36 8.33 -14.05 -16.92
C LEU A 36 8.33 -13.89 -15.40
N PHE A 37 8.79 -14.90 -14.66
CA PHE A 37 8.92 -14.84 -13.22
C PHE A 37 9.92 -13.77 -12.78
N LEU A 38 11.11 -13.73 -13.41
CA LEU A 38 12.13 -12.72 -13.13
C LEU A 38 11.63 -11.32 -13.49
N LEU A 39 10.93 -11.17 -14.62
CA LEU A 39 10.31 -9.91 -15.02
C LEU A 39 9.30 -9.44 -13.97
N ALA A 40 8.41 -10.33 -13.52
CA ALA A 40 7.42 -10.02 -12.49
C ALA A 40 8.07 -9.71 -11.13
N ALA A 41 9.08 -10.48 -10.72
CA ALA A 41 9.80 -10.27 -9.47
C ALA A 41 10.57 -8.95 -9.48
N SER A 42 11.24 -8.62 -10.59
CA SER A 42 11.93 -7.35 -10.78
C SER A 42 10.95 -6.17 -10.73
N LEU A 43 9.81 -6.29 -11.41
CA LEU A 43 8.78 -5.26 -11.35
C LEU A 43 8.21 -5.11 -9.93
N ALA A 44 7.93 -6.22 -9.24
CA ALA A 44 7.46 -6.20 -7.87
C ALA A 44 8.45 -5.53 -6.91
N LEU A 45 9.76 -5.74 -7.10
CA LEU A 45 10.80 -5.13 -6.29
C LEU A 45 10.73 -3.59 -6.33
N ILE A 46 10.28 -3.02 -7.45
CA ILE A 46 10.08 -1.57 -7.61
C ILE A 46 8.69 -1.16 -7.13
N LEU A 47 7.65 -1.93 -7.48
CA LEU A 47 6.28 -1.58 -7.16
C LEU A 47 5.98 -1.64 -5.66
N ILE A 48 6.54 -2.60 -4.92
CA ILE A 48 6.33 -2.74 -3.47
C ILE A 48 6.75 -1.47 -2.71
N PRO A 49 7.99 -0.95 -2.82
CA PRO A 49 8.38 0.24 -2.09
C PRO A 49 7.58 1.48 -2.53
N VAL A 50 7.25 1.59 -3.82
CA VAL A 50 6.40 2.69 -4.33
C VAL A 50 5.00 2.62 -3.73
N ALA A 51 4.38 1.45 -3.71
CA ALA A 51 3.05 1.23 -3.13
C ALA A 51 3.05 1.47 -1.62
N LEU A 52 4.09 1.03 -0.91
CA LEU A 52 4.27 1.31 0.52
C LEU A 52 4.40 2.81 0.78
N GLY A 53 5.19 3.53 -0.02
CA GLY A 53 5.34 4.98 0.07
C GLY A 53 4.03 5.73 -0.17
N LEU A 54 3.32 5.40 -1.25
CA LEU A 54 2.01 5.97 -1.58
C LEU A 54 0.96 5.64 -0.52
N GLY A 55 0.92 4.40 -0.04
CA GLY A 55 0.01 3.96 1.01
C GLY A 55 0.25 4.69 2.33
N ALA A 56 1.52 4.83 2.74
CA ALA A 56 1.88 5.59 3.93
C ALA A 56 1.51 7.07 3.79
N PHE A 57 1.79 7.68 2.63
CA PHE A 57 1.43 9.07 2.35
C PHE A 57 -0.09 9.30 2.35
N ALA A 58 -0.85 8.42 1.70
CA ALA A 58 -2.31 8.48 1.68
C ALA A 58 -2.90 8.31 3.10
N ALA A 59 -2.38 7.35 3.87
CA ALA A 59 -2.79 7.13 5.25
C ALA A 59 -2.46 8.35 6.13
N TRP A 60 -1.29 8.96 5.95
CA TRP A 60 -0.91 10.18 6.64
C TRP A 60 -1.84 11.34 6.27
N ARG A 61 -2.09 11.54 4.97
CA ARG A 61 -2.97 12.59 4.46
C ARG A 61 -4.40 12.43 5.00
N LEU A 62 -4.91 11.20 5.04
CA LEU A 62 -6.24 10.89 5.57
C LEU A 62 -6.32 11.15 7.07
N ARG A 63 -5.32 10.68 7.85
CA ARG A 63 -5.23 10.97 9.29
C ARG A 63 -5.17 12.47 9.57
N SER A 64 -4.44 13.25 8.77
CA SER A 64 -4.37 14.70 8.91
C SER A 64 -5.73 15.36 8.64
N LYS A 65 -6.51 14.87 7.66
CA LYS A 65 -7.88 15.36 7.43
C LYS A 65 -8.83 15.00 8.58
N LEU A 66 -8.74 13.78 9.10
CA LEU A 66 -9.57 13.33 10.22
C LEU A 66 -9.27 14.13 11.49
N LYS A 67 -7.99 14.36 11.79
CA LYS A 67 -7.56 15.26 12.88
C LYS A 67 -8.08 16.69 12.69
N ALA A 68 -8.01 17.22 11.47
CA ALA A 68 -8.55 18.55 11.18
C ALA A 68 -10.08 18.62 11.32
N ALA A 69 -10.78 17.50 11.15
CA ALA A 69 -12.21 17.37 11.41
C ALA A 69 -12.55 17.06 12.89
N GLY A 70 -11.55 17.04 13.78
CA GLY A 70 -11.73 16.74 15.21
C GLY A 70 -11.98 15.26 15.54
N ILE A 71 -11.87 14.36 14.55
CA ILE A 71 -12.09 12.93 14.72
C ILE A 71 -10.72 12.27 14.93
N ASP A 72 -10.40 11.92 16.17
CA ASP A 72 -9.22 11.10 16.47
C ASP A 72 -9.58 9.61 16.33
N PRO A 73 -9.10 8.90 15.28
CA PRO A 73 -9.38 7.48 15.11
C PRO A 73 -8.78 6.59 16.21
N ARG A 74 -7.87 7.12 17.05
CA ARG A 74 -7.35 6.40 18.23
C ARG A 74 -8.16 6.65 19.50
N ASN A 75 -9.04 7.65 19.51
CA ASN A 75 -9.91 7.94 20.65
C ASN A 75 -11.25 8.54 20.18
N PRO A 76 -12.21 7.72 19.73
CA PRO A 76 -13.48 8.19 19.16
C PRO A 76 -14.38 8.94 20.16
N PHE A 77 -14.07 8.87 21.46
CA PHE A 77 -14.75 9.59 22.54
C PHE A 77 -13.79 10.48 23.37
N GLY A 78 -12.55 10.67 22.89
CA GLY A 78 -11.56 11.49 23.57
C GLY A 78 -11.85 12.96 23.36
N ALA A 79 -11.86 13.74 24.45
CA ALA A 79 -11.89 15.20 24.37
C ALA A 79 -10.84 15.69 23.35
N PRO A 80 -11.18 16.68 22.50
CA PRO A 80 -10.29 17.15 21.44
C PRO A 80 -8.97 17.58 22.06
N ARG A 81 -7.89 16.84 21.79
CA ARG A 81 -6.55 17.27 22.16
C ARG A 81 -6.25 18.52 21.33
N GLN A 82 -6.32 19.69 21.98
CA GLN A 82 -5.72 20.94 21.56
C GLN A 82 -4.21 20.71 21.32
N GLY A 83 -3.87 20.16 20.15
CA GLY A 83 -2.56 20.38 19.56
C GLY A 83 -2.50 21.85 19.18
N ASN A 84 -1.68 22.62 19.88
CA ASN A 84 -1.46 24.06 19.75
C ASN A 84 -2.32 24.96 20.65
N ALA A 85 -2.68 24.51 21.86
CA ALA A 85 -2.58 25.48 22.95
C ALA A 85 -1.09 25.72 23.11
N HIS A 86 -0.67 26.97 22.91
CA HIS A 86 0.54 27.51 23.52
C HIS A 86 0.65 26.91 24.93
N VAL A 87 1.86 26.68 25.41
CA VAL A 87 2.04 26.50 26.84
C VAL A 87 1.53 27.79 27.48
N ASP A 88 0.23 27.87 27.77
CA ASP A 88 -0.31 28.74 28.78
C ASP A 88 0.31 28.15 30.03
N VAL A 89 1.52 28.64 30.31
CA VAL A 89 2.03 28.70 31.66
C VAL A 89 0.92 29.44 32.40
N ILE A 90 0.02 28.68 33.01
CA ILE A 90 -0.83 29.20 34.05
C ILE A 90 0.18 29.55 35.11
N ASP A 91 0.60 30.81 35.13
CA ASP A 91 1.31 31.44 36.23
C ASP A 91 0.30 31.51 37.38
N ALA A 92 -0.04 30.34 37.91
CA ALA A 92 -0.76 30.22 39.15
C ALA A 92 0.26 30.58 40.21
N GLU A 93 0.50 31.89 40.36
CA GLU A 93 1.14 32.43 41.54
C GLU A 93 0.44 31.78 42.74
N TYR A 94 1.23 31.01 43.48
CA TYR A 94 0.78 30.31 44.67
C TYR A 94 0.53 31.36 45.75
N ARG A 95 -0.65 31.99 45.74
CA ARG A 95 -1.07 32.86 46.83
C ARG A 95 -1.51 31.97 47.98
N VAL A 96 -0.64 31.83 48.97
CA VAL A 96 -1.05 31.39 50.30
C VAL A 96 -2.01 32.44 50.85
N ILE A 97 -3.29 32.10 50.93
CA ILE A 97 -4.27 32.94 51.61
C ILE A 97 -4.00 32.78 53.09
N GLU A 98 -3.43 33.81 53.72
CA GLU A 98 -3.28 33.82 55.18
C GLU A 98 -4.68 33.81 55.83
N PRO A 99 -4.90 33.00 56.88
CA PRO A 99 -6.18 32.94 57.56
C PRO A 99 -6.53 34.31 58.18
N GLY A 100 -7.35 35.10 57.48
CA GLY A 100 -7.82 36.42 57.94
C GLY A 100 -7.94 37.50 56.88
N GLU A 101 -7.54 37.26 55.64
CA GLU A 101 -7.52 38.32 54.63
C GLU A 101 -8.92 38.58 54.00
N PRO A 102 -9.44 39.82 54.02
CA PRO A 102 -10.77 40.12 53.48
C PRO A 102 -10.77 40.15 51.94
N PRO A 103 -11.83 39.64 51.29
CA PRO A 103 -11.91 39.55 49.84
C PRO A 103 -12.04 40.94 49.21
N ARG A 104 -11.08 41.31 48.35
CA ARG A 104 -11.24 42.48 47.47
C ARG A 104 -12.00 42.06 46.21
N ARG A 105 -13.11 42.75 45.95
CA ARG A 105 -13.88 42.66 44.70
C ARG A 105 -13.19 43.40 43.57
#